data_AF-A0A965FWB0-F1
#
_entry.id   AF-A0A965FWB0-F1
#
_cell.length_a   1.000
_cell.length_b   1.000
_cell.length_c   1.000
_cell.angle_alpha   90.00
_cell.angle_beta   90.00
_cell.angle_gamma   90.00
#
_symmetry.space_group_name_H-M   'P 1'
#
loop_
_entity.id
_entity.type
_entity.pdbx_description
1 polymer ?
#
loop_
_entity_poly.entity_id
_entity_poly.type
_entity_poly.pdbx_seq_one_letter_code
_entity_poly.pdbx_strand_id
1 'polypeptide(L)'
;QHFGFPYCHQGDFTDRELGWGRSCSEFEKPAALLGPHTAALGMRFYAGRMFPAEYQNGIFIARHGSWNKSKKLGGDIIYVTLNKDGSVKSWKPFLTGFLQNNGYVGRPVDVQVMKDGSLLVSDDYAGAIYRVSYGAATKVAAR
;
A
#
# COMPACT_ATOMS: atom_id res chain seq x y z
N GLN A 1 -21.17 10.26 1.91
CA GLN A 1 -20.04 11.21 1.80
C GLN A 1 -19.59 11.28 0.36
N HIS A 2 -19.08 12.42 -0.09
CA HIS A 2 -18.51 12.62 -1.44
C HIS A 2 -17.01 12.89 -1.31
N PHE A 3 -16.16 12.14 -2.03
CA PHE A 3 -14.69 12.14 -1.85
C PHE A 3 -13.92 12.95 -2.90
N GLY A 4 -14.63 13.78 -3.66
CA GLY A 4 -14.03 14.80 -4.52
C GLY A 4 -14.05 14.48 -6.01
N PHE A 5 -13.91 13.22 -6.41
CA PHE A 5 -13.90 12.87 -7.84
C PHE A 5 -15.24 13.22 -8.54
N PRO A 6 -15.23 13.83 -9.75
CA PRO A 6 -14.04 14.19 -10.56
C PRO A 6 -13.51 15.61 -10.33
N TYR A 7 -14.04 16.35 -9.36
CA TYR A 7 -13.80 17.79 -9.17
C TYR A 7 -12.54 18.13 -8.35
N CYS A 8 -12.19 17.29 -7.38
CA CYS A 8 -11.05 17.46 -6.50
C CYS A 8 -10.30 16.15 -6.36
N HIS A 9 -9.00 16.21 -6.61
CA HIS A 9 -8.06 15.11 -6.42
C HIS A 9 -7.36 15.28 -5.08
N GLN A 10 -7.05 14.15 -4.43
CA GLN A 10 -6.22 14.05 -3.21
C GLN A 10 -6.62 14.96 -2.03
N GLY A 11 -7.79 15.60 -2.08
CA GLY A 11 -8.34 16.46 -1.03
C GLY A 11 -7.90 17.92 -1.05
N ASP A 12 -6.99 18.31 -1.95
CA ASP A 12 -6.47 19.69 -2.04
C ASP A 12 -6.13 20.16 -3.47
N PHE A 13 -6.35 19.33 -4.49
CA PHE A 13 -6.01 19.64 -5.87
C PHE A 13 -7.28 19.64 -6.74
N THR A 14 -7.83 20.83 -7.00
CA THR A 14 -9.00 20.98 -7.88
C THR A 14 -8.66 20.54 -9.31
N ASP A 15 -9.55 19.77 -9.93
CA ASP A 15 -9.41 19.35 -11.31
C ASP A 15 -9.48 20.55 -12.26
N ARG A 16 -8.58 20.59 -13.25
CA ARG A 16 -8.43 21.73 -14.16
C ARG A 16 -9.61 21.87 -15.13
N GLU A 17 -10.20 20.76 -15.55
CA GLU A 17 -11.21 20.72 -16.62
C GLU A 17 -12.62 20.59 -16.05
N LEU A 18 -12.75 19.86 -14.94
CA LEU A 18 -14.04 19.53 -14.33
C LEU A 18 -14.30 20.31 -13.04
N GLY A 19 -13.27 20.84 -12.37
CA GLY A 19 -13.38 21.45 -11.05
C GLY A 19 -13.82 22.92 -11.02
N TRP A 20 -14.21 23.51 -12.15
CA TRP A 20 -14.63 24.92 -12.20
C TRP A 20 -15.83 25.19 -11.26
N GLY A 21 -15.72 26.25 -10.46
CA GLY A 21 -16.74 26.62 -9.47
C GLY A 21 -16.80 25.71 -8.24
N ARG A 22 -15.89 24.73 -8.09
CA ARG A 22 -15.81 23.83 -6.93
C ARG A 22 -14.57 24.12 -6.08
N SER A 23 -14.70 23.90 -4.78
CA SER A 23 -13.61 23.94 -3.80
C SER A 23 -13.42 22.56 -3.19
N CYS A 24 -12.16 22.14 -3.03
CA CYS A 24 -11.84 20.87 -2.38
C CYS A 24 -12.39 20.77 -0.94
N SER A 25 -12.62 21.90 -0.26
CA SER A 25 -13.23 21.94 1.08
C SER A 25 -14.68 21.46 1.12
N GLU A 26 -15.36 21.34 -0.03
CA GLU A 26 -16.71 20.79 -0.13
C GLU A 26 -16.75 19.26 -0.01
N PHE A 27 -15.58 18.59 -0.03
CA PHE A 27 -15.46 17.14 -0.14
C PHE A 27 -14.71 16.54 1.05
N GLU A 28 -14.99 15.27 1.31
CA GLU A 28 -14.29 14.50 2.31
C GLU A 28 -12.85 14.25 1.87
N LYS A 29 -11.88 14.52 2.75
CA LYS A 29 -10.46 14.31 2.46
C LYS A 29 -10.11 12.83 2.54
N PRO A 30 -9.12 12.36 1.76
CA PRO A 30 -8.62 11.00 1.93
C PRO A 30 -7.99 10.84 3.31
N ALA A 31 -8.14 9.66 3.91
CA ALA A 31 -7.54 9.34 5.20
C ALA A 31 -5.99 9.36 5.17
N ALA A 32 -5.40 9.10 4.01
CA ALA A 32 -3.95 9.20 3.79
C ALA A 32 -3.61 9.36 2.31
N LEU A 33 -2.47 9.99 2.03
CA LEU A 33 -1.85 10.04 0.72
C LEU A 33 -0.73 9.00 0.65
N LEU A 34 -0.76 8.15 -0.37
CA LEU A 34 0.21 7.03 -0.53
C LEU A 34 1.31 7.33 -1.55
N GLY A 35 1.35 8.55 -2.06
CA GLY A 35 2.27 9.01 -3.09
C GLY A 35 1.69 8.88 -4.51
N PRO A 36 2.07 9.79 -5.41
CA PRO A 36 1.51 9.86 -6.76
C PRO A 36 1.91 8.64 -7.59
N HIS A 37 0.95 8.14 -8.39
CA HIS A 37 1.12 7.02 -9.32
C HIS A 37 1.57 5.70 -8.69
N THR A 38 1.50 5.53 -7.37
CA THR A 38 1.97 4.31 -6.71
C THR A 38 1.12 3.08 -6.98
N ALA A 39 -0.11 3.27 -7.50
CA ALA A 39 -1.07 2.21 -7.80
C ALA A 39 -1.23 1.27 -6.61
N ALA A 40 -1.81 1.78 -5.51
CA ALA A 40 -2.18 0.93 -4.38
C ALA A 40 -3.35 0.02 -4.80
N LEU A 41 -3.09 -1.28 -4.92
CA LEU A 41 -4.06 -2.24 -5.49
C LEU A 41 -4.68 -3.18 -4.45
N GLY A 42 -4.01 -3.39 -3.31
CA GLY A 42 -4.47 -4.31 -2.29
C GLY A 42 -4.08 -3.87 -0.88
N MET A 43 -4.95 -4.16 0.09
CA MET A 43 -4.74 -3.84 1.50
C MET A 43 -5.39 -4.84 2.44
N ARG A 44 -4.82 -5.06 3.63
CA ARG A 44 -5.44 -5.82 4.72
C ARG A 44 -5.09 -5.23 6.08
N PHE A 45 -6.07 -5.18 6.97
CA PHE A 45 -5.82 -5.00 8.39
C PHE A 45 -5.08 -6.21 8.95
N TYR A 46 -4.08 -5.99 9.79
CA TYR A 46 -3.31 -7.04 10.41
C TYR A 46 -3.76 -7.31 11.85
N ALA A 47 -4.46 -8.42 12.03
CA ALA A 47 -4.86 -8.95 13.33
C ALA A 47 -4.00 -10.15 13.80
N GLY A 48 -2.95 -10.48 13.04
CA GLY A 48 -2.02 -11.55 13.38
C GLY A 48 -1.05 -11.16 14.50
N ARG A 49 -0.28 -12.14 14.99
CA ARG A 49 0.73 -11.94 16.04
C ARG A 49 2.12 -12.45 15.66
N MET A 50 2.32 -12.86 14.41
CA MET A 50 3.61 -13.40 13.94
C MET A 50 4.66 -12.28 13.81
N PHE A 51 4.28 -11.12 13.27
CA PHE A 51 5.19 -9.98 13.18
C PHE A 51 5.36 -9.28 14.54
N PRO A 52 6.47 -8.54 14.74
CA PRO A 52 6.70 -7.73 15.95
C PRO A 52 5.50 -6.87 16.33
N ALA A 53 5.40 -6.53 17.62
CA ALA A 53 4.27 -5.76 18.17
C ALA A 53 3.99 -4.45 17.41
N GLU A 54 5.03 -3.81 16.86
CA GLU A 54 4.90 -2.61 16.03
C GLU A 54 4.09 -2.79 14.73
N TYR A 55 3.87 -4.04 14.28
CA TYR A 55 3.07 -4.36 13.11
C TYR A 55 1.64 -4.82 13.46
N GLN A 56 1.26 -4.84 14.75
CA GLN A 56 -0.08 -5.26 15.17
C GLN A 56 -1.09 -4.12 15.09
N ASN A 57 -2.33 -4.44 14.69
CA ASN A 57 -3.45 -3.49 14.59
C ASN A 57 -3.22 -2.32 13.62
N GLY A 58 -2.49 -2.57 12.54
CA GLY A 58 -2.33 -1.62 11.44
C GLY A 58 -2.72 -2.26 10.11
N ILE A 59 -2.24 -1.67 9.01
CA ILE A 59 -2.67 -2.05 7.66
C ILE A 59 -1.44 -2.31 6.80
N PHE A 60 -1.40 -3.46 6.11
CA PHE A 60 -0.48 -3.66 5.00
C PHE A 60 -1.14 -3.18 3.70
N ILE A 61 -0.40 -2.42 2.89
CA ILE A 61 -0.87 -1.94 1.59
C ILE A 61 0.19 -2.28 0.53
N ALA A 62 -0.23 -2.95 -0.55
CA ALA A 62 0.57 -3.23 -1.72
C ALA A 62 0.51 -2.06 -2.70
N ARG A 63 1.68 -1.49 -3.04
CA ARG A 63 1.84 -0.46 -4.06
C ARG A 63 2.52 -1.08 -5.27
N HIS A 64 1.74 -1.28 -6.33
CA HIS A 64 2.16 -1.95 -7.57
C HIS A 64 3.23 -1.20 -8.35
N GLY A 65 3.26 0.12 -8.17
CA GLY A 65 4.29 0.99 -8.68
C GLY A 65 3.89 1.78 -9.93
N SER A 66 4.52 2.95 -10.07
CA SER A 66 4.29 3.90 -11.14
C SER A 66 4.84 3.43 -12.49
N TRP A 67 4.00 3.49 -13.51
CA TRP A 67 4.44 3.38 -14.90
C TRP A 67 4.75 4.75 -15.52
N ASN A 68 3.98 5.79 -15.17
CA ASN A 68 4.08 7.13 -15.77
C ASN A 68 4.87 8.13 -14.89
N LYS A 69 6.10 7.79 -14.53
CA LYS A 69 6.97 8.68 -13.74
C LYS A 69 8.44 8.42 -14.09
N SER A 70 9.21 9.46 -14.38
CA SER A 70 10.64 9.31 -14.76
C SER A 70 11.47 8.72 -13.63
N LYS A 71 11.21 9.14 -12.38
CA LYS A 71 11.73 8.49 -11.16
C LYS A 71 10.60 7.68 -10.54
N LYS A 72 10.62 6.37 -10.76
CA LYS A 72 9.54 5.47 -10.35
C LYS A 72 9.38 5.45 -8.83
N LEU A 73 8.16 5.14 -8.38
CA LEU A 73 7.76 5.05 -6.98
C LEU A 73 6.82 3.84 -6.79
N GLY A 74 6.73 3.31 -5.57
CA GLY A 74 6.02 2.05 -5.28
C GLY A 74 6.87 0.85 -5.65
N GLY A 75 6.25 -0.28 -5.98
CA GLY A 75 6.96 -1.55 -6.04
C GLY A 75 7.35 -1.99 -4.63
N ASP A 76 6.42 -1.90 -3.69
CA ASP A 76 6.65 -2.25 -2.29
C ASP A 76 5.36 -2.54 -1.54
N ILE A 77 5.51 -3.14 -0.35
CA ILE A 77 4.48 -3.20 0.67
C ILE A 77 4.82 -2.16 1.73
N ILE A 78 3.87 -1.32 2.08
CA ILE A 78 3.97 -0.42 3.23
C ILE A 78 3.12 -0.94 4.38
N TYR A 79 3.50 -0.56 5.60
CA TYR A 79 2.71 -0.75 6.79
C TYR A 79 2.23 0.60 7.32
N VAL A 80 0.93 0.72 7.57
CA VAL A 80 0.26 1.91 8.07
C VAL A 80 -0.11 1.70 9.53
N THR A 81 0.34 2.63 10.38
CA THR A 81 0.00 2.70 11.80
C THR A 81 -1.22 3.59 11.98
N LEU A 82 -2.17 3.17 12.81
CA LEU A 82 -3.38 3.92 13.12
C LEU A 82 -3.31 4.53 14.53
N ASN A 83 -3.98 5.65 14.72
CA ASN A 83 -4.30 6.20 16.03
C ASN A 83 -5.45 5.39 16.68
N LYS A 84 -5.70 5.63 17.97
CA LYS A 84 -6.78 4.93 18.71
C LYS A 84 -8.18 5.21 18.15
N ASP A 85 -8.37 6.35 17.50
CA ASP A 85 -9.63 6.75 16.84
C ASP A 85 -9.77 6.17 15.42
N GLY A 86 -8.80 5.36 14.96
CA GLY A 86 -8.79 4.77 13.62
C GLY A 86 -8.21 5.67 12.53
N SER A 87 -7.84 6.91 12.83
CA SER A 87 -7.18 7.80 11.86
C SER A 87 -5.76 7.31 11.54
N VAL A 88 -5.27 7.59 10.33
CA VAL A 88 -3.91 7.23 9.94
C VAL A 88 -2.90 8.09 10.71
N LYS A 89 -2.00 7.43 11.45
CA LYS A 89 -0.92 8.10 12.18
C LYS A 89 0.31 8.32 11.31
N SER A 90 0.77 7.26 10.64
CA SER A 90 1.92 7.27 9.76
C SER A 90 1.98 5.97 8.95
N TRP A 91 2.88 5.91 7.97
CA TRP A 91 3.20 4.67 7.28
C TRP A 91 4.70 4.56 7.04
N LYS A 92 5.20 3.33 6.93
CA LYS A 92 6.62 3.02 6.65
C LYS A 92 6.74 1.85 5.66
N PRO A 93 7.85 1.73 4.91
CA PRO A 93 8.12 0.55 4.12
C PRO A 93 8.18 -0.72 4.98
N PHE A 94 7.65 -1.83 4.47
CA PHE A 94 7.66 -3.15 5.12
C PHE A 94 8.40 -4.19 4.27
N LEU A 95 8.05 -4.29 2.98
CA LEU A 95 8.72 -5.18 2.03
C LEU A 95 9.10 -4.38 0.79
N THR A 96 10.40 -4.23 0.55
CA THR A 96 10.97 -3.43 -0.54
C THR A 96 11.91 -4.28 -1.39
N GLY A 97 12.46 -3.68 -2.45
CA GLY A 97 13.45 -4.33 -3.33
C GLY A 97 12.89 -4.77 -4.68
N PHE A 98 11.59 -4.58 -4.92
CA PHE A 98 10.97 -4.83 -6.22
C PHE A 98 11.27 -3.73 -7.25
N LEU A 99 11.72 -2.55 -6.82
CA LEU A 99 12.20 -1.47 -7.67
C LEU A 99 13.70 -1.26 -7.43
N GLN A 100 14.53 -1.54 -8.43
CA GLN A 100 15.99 -1.43 -8.37
C GLN A 100 16.50 -0.64 -9.57
N ASN A 101 17.36 0.36 -9.34
CA ASN A 101 17.91 1.19 -10.42
C ASN A 101 16.82 1.74 -11.36
N ASN A 102 15.66 2.14 -10.82
CA ASN A 102 14.49 2.61 -11.56
C ASN A 102 13.80 1.54 -12.46
N GLY A 103 14.20 0.28 -12.38
CA GLY A 103 13.59 -0.87 -13.05
C GLY A 103 12.85 -1.79 -12.08
N TYR A 104 11.71 -2.34 -12.52
CA TYR A 104 10.96 -3.31 -11.71
C TYR A 104 11.56 -4.70 -11.89
N VAL A 105 11.79 -5.39 -10.77
CA VAL A 105 12.07 -6.84 -10.72
C VAL A 105 10.89 -7.62 -10.14
N GLY A 106 9.86 -6.91 -9.70
CA GLY A 106 8.56 -7.43 -9.29
C GLY A 106 7.57 -6.27 -9.07
N ARG A 107 6.28 -6.58 -8.98
CA ARG A 107 5.21 -5.59 -8.80
C ARG A 107 4.11 -6.18 -7.91
N PRO A 108 4.09 -5.86 -6.60
CA PRO A 108 3.12 -6.45 -5.69
C PRO A 108 1.71 -5.94 -5.97
N VAL A 109 0.73 -6.84 -5.97
CA VAL A 109 -0.69 -6.52 -6.29
C VAL A 109 -1.55 -6.53 -5.04
N ASP A 110 -1.63 -7.66 -4.32
CA ASP A 110 -2.46 -7.79 -3.13
C ASP A 110 -1.68 -8.49 -2.00
N VAL A 111 -2.21 -8.34 -0.79
CA VAL A 111 -1.71 -8.99 0.41
C VAL A 111 -2.81 -9.80 1.08
N GLN A 112 -2.47 -10.93 1.68
CA GLN A 112 -3.41 -11.75 2.44
C GLN A 112 -2.77 -12.28 3.71
N VAL A 113 -3.43 -12.06 4.85
CA VAL A 113 -2.99 -12.59 6.14
C VAL A 113 -3.43 -14.05 6.24
N MET A 114 -2.48 -14.93 6.55
CA MET A 114 -2.68 -16.35 6.78
C MET A 114 -3.10 -16.60 8.24
N LYS A 115 -3.69 -17.77 8.51
CA LYS A 115 -4.15 -18.16 9.86
C LYS A 115 -3.03 -18.15 10.92
N ASP A 116 -1.80 -18.42 10.51
CA ASP A 116 -0.63 -18.40 11.39
C ASP A 116 -0.07 -16.98 11.61
N GLY A 117 -0.65 -15.97 10.95
CA GLY A 117 -0.19 -14.58 11.01
C GLY A 117 0.89 -14.22 9.98
N SER A 118 1.32 -15.15 9.11
CA SER A 118 2.19 -14.82 7.98
C SER A 118 1.45 -14.01 6.90
N LEU A 119 2.18 -13.30 6.05
CA LEU A 119 1.61 -12.48 4.97
C LEU A 119 1.93 -13.13 3.62
N LEU A 120 0.90 -13.40 2.83
CA LEU A 120 1.06 -13.67 1.40
C LEU A 120 1.09 -12.35 0.63
N VAL A 121 1.97 -12.26 -0.37
CA VAL A 121 2.09 -11.12 -1.29
C VAL A 121 2.06 -11.66 -2.70
N SER A 122 1.08 -11.26 -3.51
CA SER A 122 1.04 -11.60 -4.94
C SER A 122 1.87 -10.63 -5.76
N ASP A 123 2.54 -11.13 -6.79
CA ASP A 123 3.35 -10.36 -7.73
C ASP A 123 3.05 -10.82 -9.16
N ASP A 124 2.35 -9.98 -9.91
CA ASP A 124 1.93 -10.29 -11.28
C ASP A 124 3.09 -10.17 -12.29
N TYR A 125 4.10 -9.35 -11.99
CA TYR A 125 5.27 -9.15 -12.84
C TYR A 125 6.20 -10.36 -12.79
N ALA A 126 6.41 -10.92 -11.59
CA ALA A 126 7.22 -12.12 -11.39
C ALA A 126 6.44 -13.43 -11.53
N GLY A 127 5.10 -13.36 -11.62
CA GLY A 127 4.22 -14.55 -11.65
C GLY A 127 4.31 -15.37 -10.35
N ALA A 128 4.47 -14.71 -9.21
CA ALA A 128 4.82 -15.34 -7.94
C ALA A 128 3.86 -14.98 -6.80
N ILE A 129 3.86 -15.83 -5.77
CA ILE A 129 3.29 -15.52 -4.45
C ILE A 129 4.40 -15.72 -3.42
N TYR A 130 4.75 -14.65 -2.71
CA TYR A 130 5.71 -14.69 -1.62
C TYR A 130 4.98 -14.92 -0.30
N ARG A 131 5.58 -15.69 0.61
CA ARG A 131 5.13 -15.79 2.01
C ARG A 131 6.16 -15.14 2.91
N VAL A 132 5.77 -14.06 3.56
CA VAL A 132 6.58 -13.34 4.54
C VAL A 132 6.24 -13.85 5.93
N SER A 133 7.25 -14.30 6.66
CA SER A 133 7.14 -14.79 8.04
C SER A 133 8.24 -14.17 8.90
N TYR A 134 8.03 -14.13 10.22
CA TYR A 134 8.98 -13.58 11.18
C TYR A 134 9.31 -14.63 12.25
N GLY A 135 10.60 -14.82 12.51
CA GLY A 135 11.12 -15.89 13.35
C GLY A 135 12.12 -16.78 12.58
N ALA A 136 12.46 -17.93 13.15
CA ALA A 136 13.38 -18.86 12.50
C ALA A 136 12.84 -19.31 11.14
N ALA A 137 13.66 -19.17 10.09
CA ALA A 137 13.31 -19.59 8.75
C ALA A 137 12.91 -21.07 8.78
N THR A 138 11.63 -21.35 8.55
CA THR A 138 11.21 -22.72 8.28
C THR A 138 11.82 -23.07 6.94
N LYS A 139 12.69 -24.09 6.88
CA LYS A 139 13.23 -24.59 5.59
C LYS A 139 12.04 -24.89 4.69
N VAL A 140 11.83 -24.05 3.67
CA VAL A 140 10.81 -24.31 2.66
C VAL A 140 11.36 -25.44 1.82
N ALA A 141 10.73 -26.61 1.89
CA ALA A 141 11.02 -27.70 0.97
C ALA A 141 10.66 -27.20 -0.44
N ALA A 142 11.66 -26.97 -1.28
CA ALA A 142 11.45 -26.82 -2.70
C ALA A 142 10.84 -28.14 -3.20
N ARG A 143 9.72 -28.04 -3.92
CA ARG A 143 9.21 -29.15 -4.72
C ARG A 143 9.89 -29.14 -6.07
#